data_AF-A0A841VUF1-F1
#
_entry.id   AF-A0A841VUF1-F1
#
_cell.length_a   1.000
_cell.length_b   1.000
_cell.length_c   1.000
_cell.angle_alpha   90.00
_cell.angle_beta   90.00
_cell.angle_gamma   90.00
#
_symmetry.space_group_name_H-M   'P 1'
#
loop_
_entity.id
_entity.type
_entity.pdbx_description
1 polymer ?
#
loop_
_entity_poly.entity_id
_entity_poly.type
_entity_poly.pdbx_seq_one_letter_code
_entity_poly.pdbx_strand_id
1 'polypeptide(L)'
;LEIIGEEISTDTNFNHQIITTLDEAYIFAKKVGFPEHGLVVWFENLENRCNQITKGITKEIDLIKSVDFALHNSPDSQVNIETDMRAMYNPTRMKNIAKATHNLLNKISSRCPKCNIPGFKITEIIQGLPCDFCQFPTTLPLTAIYQCKKCGFNQEKLFPNGIEFANPAQCMYCNP
;
A
#
# COMPACT_ATOMS: atom_id res chain seq x y z
N LEU A 1 -0.12 -4.76 24.13
CA LEU A 1 -1.12 -5.11 23.11
C LEU A 1 -0.71 -4.41 21.83
N GLU A 2 -0.59 -5.15 20.73
CA GLU A 2 -0.25 -4.60 19.42
C GLU A 2 -1.39 -4.90 18.43
N ILE A 3 -1.85 -3.86 17.73
CA ILE A 3 -2.91 -3.92 16.71
C ILE A 3 -2.37 -3.19 15.48
N ILE A 4 -2.39 -3.87 14.34
CA ILE A 4 -1.83 -3.37 13.07
C ILE A 4 -2.98 -3.22 12.08
N GLY A 5 -3.09 -2.02 11.50
CA GLY A 5 -3.92 -1.77 10.32
C GLY A 5 -3.06 -1.78 9.07
N GLU A 6 -3.61 -2.34 8.00
CA GLU A 6 -2.89 -2.52 6.74
C GLU A 6 -3.84 -2.26 5.57
N GLU A 7 -3.26 -1.83 4.45
CA GLU A 7 -3.95 -1.69 3.17
C GLU A 7 -2.92 -1.96 2.06
N ILE A 8 -3.26 -2.89 1.16
CA ILE A 8 -2.46 -3.19 -0.03
C ILE A 8 -3.17 -2.59 -1.23
N SER A 9 -2.45 -1.78 -2.02
CA SER A 9 -2.97 -1.18 -3.24
C SER A 9 -1.93 -1.22 -4.36
N THR A 10 -2.41 -1.44 -5.58
CA THR A 10 -1.63 -1.33 -6.81
C THR A 10 -1.70 0.06 -7.44
N ASP A 11 -2.50 0.97 -6.87
CA ASP A 11 -2.58 2.37 -7.29
C ASP A 11 -1.35 3.13 -6.75
N THR A 12 -0.42 3.44 -7.64
CA THR A 12 0.83 4.14 -7.33
C THR A 12 1.27 4.98 -8.52
N ASN A 13 1.97 6.09 -8.26
CA ASN A 13 2.57 6.92 -9.30
C ASN A 13 4.10 6.72 -9.39
N PHE A 14 4.67 5.70 -8.72
CA PHE A 14 6.11 5.48 -8.69
C PHE A 14 6.72 5.47 -10.10
N ASN A 15 7.60 6.43 -10.37
CA ASN A 15 8.27 6.55 -11.66
C ASN A 15 9.63 7.23 -11.48
N HIS A 16 10.53 6.96 -12.42
CA HIS A 16 11.85 7.60 -12.50
C HIS A 16 12.27 7.72 -13.96
N GLN A 17 13.15 8.68 -14.24
CA GLN A 17 13.70 8.92 -15.56
C GLN A 17 15.08 9.59 -15.43
N ILE A 18 15.99 9.29 -16.36
CA ILE A 18 17.20 10.09 -16.58
C ILE A 18 16.84 11.18 -17.59
N ILE A 19 17.18 12.42 -17.27
CA ILE A 19 16.95 13.59 -18.09
C ILE A 19 18.27 14.30 -18.38
N THR A 20 18.31 14.97 -19.53
CA THR A 20 19.43 15.79 -20.01
C THR A 20 19.03 17.24 -20.29
N THR A 21 17.73 17.52 -20.26
CA THR A 21 17.18 18.86 -20.51
C THR A 21 16.07 19.20 -19.53
N LEU A 22 15.82 20.50 -19.36
CA LEU A 22 14.70 20.99 -18.55
C LEU A 22 13.34 20.61 -19.17
N ASP A 23 13.23 20.55 -20.49
CA ASP A 23 12.00 20.15 -21.18
C ASP A 23 11.62 18.68 -20.88
N GLU A 24 12.61 17.78 -20.85
CA GLU A 24 12.39 16.40 -20.42
C GLU A 24 11.91 16.33 -18.95
N ALA A 25 12.43 17.20 -18.09
CA ALA A 25 11.98 17.31 -16.70
C ALA A 25 10.50 17.73 -16.61
N TYR A 26 10.07 18.70 -17.42
CA TYR A 26 8.67 19.14 -17.48
C TYR A 26 7.73 18.04 -18.00
N ILE A 27 8.14 17.32 -19.05
CA ILE A 27 7.38 16.18 -19.58
C ILE A 27 7.19 15.12 -18.49
N PHE A 28 8.27 14.78 -17.77
CA PHE A 28 8.21 13.85 -16.65
C PHE A 28 7.30 14.35 -15.53
N ALA A 29 7.50 15.60 -15.08
CA ALA A 29 6.73 16.22 -14.00
C ALA A 29 5.22 16.18 -14.28
N LYS A 30 4.81 16.57 -15.49
CA LYS A 30 3.41 16.53 -15.91
C LYS A 30 2.85 15.10 -15.91
N LYS A 31 3.63 14.12 -16.39
CA LYS A 31 3.22 12.70 -16.46
C LYS A 31 2.94 12.12 -15.08
N VAL A 32 3.70 12.51 -14.05
CA VAL A 32 3.61 11.91 -12.70
C VAL A 32 2.71 12.66 -11.72
N GLY A 33 2.06 13.74 -12.19
CA GLY A 33 1.09 14.52 -11.40
C GLY A 33 1.71 15.60 -10.52
N PHE A 34 2.84 16.18 -10.93
CA PHE A 34 3.38 17.38 -10.30
C PHE A 34 2.48 18.61 -10.61
N PRO A 35 2.25 19.54 -9.66
CA PRO A 35 2.92 19.68 -8.36
C PRO A 35 2.27 18.94 -7.18
N GLU A 36 1.12 18.30 -7.37
CA GLU A 36 0.43 17.56 -6.29
C GLU A 36 1.28 16.40 -5.77
N HIS A 37 1.96 15.71 -6.69
CA HIS A 37 3.03 14.77 -6.37
C HIS A 37 4.38 15.50 -6.43
N GLY A 38 5.10 15.48 -5.31
CA GLY A 38 6.45 16.04 -5.25
C GLY A 38 7.45 15.22 -6.04
N LEU A 39 8.58 15.84 -6.33
CA LEU A 39 9.68 15.25 -7.09
C LEU A 39 10.96 15.20 -6.25
N VAL A 40 11.83 14.28 -6.63
CA VAL A 40 13.22 14.19 -6.20
C VAL A 40 14.10 14.30 -7.43
N VAL A 41 15.12 15.14 -7.34
CA VAL A 41 16.17 15.28 -8.36
C VAL A 41 17.49 14.90 -7.73
N TRP A 42 18.27 14.06 -8.40
CA TRP A 42 19.60 13.71 -7.92
C TRP A 42 20.58 13.40 -9.04
N PHE A 43 21.86 13.59 -8.72
CA PHE A 43 22.98 13.30 -9.61
C PHE A 43 24.20 12.89 -8.78
N GLU A 44 25.12 12.16 -9.39
CA GLU A 44 26.42 11.85 -8.79
C GLU A 44 27.33 13.07 -8.91
N ASN A 45 27.95 13.52 -7.83
CA ASN A 45 28.98 14.56 -7.88
C ASN A 45 30.36 13.90 -7.84
N LEU A 46 31.15 14.06 -8.91
CA LEU A 46 32.46 13.40 -9.06
C LEU A 46 33.54 13.99 -8.15
N GLU A 47 33.43 15.25 -7.75
CA GLU A 47 34.44 15.92 -6.92
C GLU A 47 34.47 15.33 -5.51
N ASN A 48 33.30 15.02 -4.96
CA ASN A 48 33.15 14.48 -3.61
C ASN A 48 32.65 13.03 -3.58
N ARG A 49 32.47 12.40 -4.74
CA ARG A 49 31.96 11.02 -4.93
C ARG A 49 30.70 10.74 -4.10
N CYS A 50 29.78 11.70 -4.06
CA CYS A 50 28.53 11.56 -3.32
C CYS A 50 27.34 12.01 -4.17
N ASN A 51 26.18 11.41 -3.90
CA ASN A 51 24.96 11.82 -4.57
C ASN A 51 24.45 13.12 -3.98
N GLN A 52 24.29 14.13 -4.83
CA GLN A 52 23.56 15.35 -4.50
C GLN A 52 22.08 15.09 -4.77
N ILE A 53 21.24 15.26 -3.74
CA ILE A 53 19.82 14.90 -3.80
C ILE A 53 18.99 16.08 -3.29
N THR A 54 18.11 16.60 -4.14
CA THR A 54 17.08 17.57 -3.77
C THR A 54 15.74 16.88 -3.70
N LYS A 55 15.08 16.91 -2.54
CA LYS A 55 13.83 16.18 -2.28
C LYS A 55 12.69 17.14 -1.94
N GLY A 56 11.45 16.73 -2.15
CA GLY A 56 10.27 17.52 -1.74
C GLY A 56 10.02 18.73 -2.66
N ILE A 57 10.44 18.62 -3.92
CA ILE A 57 10.20 19.64 -4.93
C ILE A 57 8.70 19.64 -5.23
N THR A 58 8.03 20.74 -4.90
CA THR A 58 6.56 20.89 -5.02
C THR A 58 6.15 22.20 -5.69
N LYS A 59 7.12 22.98 -6.18
CA LYS A 59 6.89 24.24 -6.89
C LYS A 59 7.74 24.26 -8.14
N GLU A 60 7.18 24.82 -9.20
CA GLU A 60 7.83 24.91 -10.50
C GLU A 60 9.19 25.62 -10.43
N ILE A 61 9.28 26.72 -9.68
CA ILE A 61 10.54 27.45 -9.48
C ILE A 61 11.64 26.59 -8.83
N ASP A 62 11.25 25.69 -7.93
CA ASP A 62 12.20 24.80 -7.25
C ASP A 62 12.60 23.64 -8.16
N LEU A 63 11.71 23.19 -9.05
CA LEU A 63 12.03 22.21 -10.08
C LEU A 63 13.09 22.76 -11.03
N ILE A 64 12.88 23.96 -11.58
CA ILE A 64 13.82 24.62 -12.49
C ILE A 64 15.19 24.74 -11.83
N LYS A 65 15.25 25.34 -10.64
CA LYS A 65 16.51 25.53 -9.90
C LYS A 65 17.23 24.22 -9.63
N SER A 66 16.49 23.18 -9.23
CA SER A 66 17.07 21.88 -8.89
C SER A 66 17.61 21.16 -10.12
N VAL A 67 16.88 21.22 -11.24
CA VAL A 67 17.27 20.58 -12.50
C VAL A 67 18.44 21.32 -13.13
N ASP A 68 18.38 22.66 -13.22
CA ASP A 68 19.48 23.46 -13.75
C ASP A 68 20.75 23.24 -12.92
N PHE A 69 20.65 23.33 -11.59
CA PHE A 69 21.79 23.04 -10.72
C PHE A 69 22.33 21.64 -10.95
N ALA A 70 21.46 20.62 -11.07
CA ALA A 70 21.89 19.25 -11.28
C ALA A 70 22.55 19.06 -12.65
N LEU A 71 21.99 19.59 -13.73
CA LEU A 71 22.56 19.46 -15.09
C LEU A 71 23.96 20.07 -15.16
N HIS A 72 24.16 21.25 -14.57
CA HIS A 72 25.47 21.92 -14.57
C HIS A 72 26.54 21.20 -13.74
N ASN A 73 26.14 20.45 -12.71
CA ASN A 73 27.08 19.80 -11.78
C ASN A 73 27.17 18.27 -11.97
N SER A 74 26.35 17.71 -12.85
CA SER A 74 26.32 16.28 -13.14
C SER A 74 27.35 15.87 -14.20
N PRO A 75 27.92 14.66 -14.08
CA PRO A 75 28.67 14.03 -15.15
C PRO A 75 27.81 13.92 -16.40
N ASP A 76 28.38 14.26 -17.55
CA ASP A 76 27.73 14.12 -18.86
C ASP A 76 26.37 14.86 -18.99
N SER A 77 26.09 15.82 -18.08
CA SER A 77 24.81 16.53 -18.02
C SER A 77 23.60 15.59 -17.88
N GLN A 78 23.76 14.47 -17.16
CA GLN A 78 22.69 13.50 -16.90
C GLN A 78 22.22 13.57 -15.45
N VAL A 79 20.90 13.71 -15.28
CA VAL A 79 20.26 13.89 -13.98
C VAL A 79 19.14 12.88 -13.80
N ASN A 80 19.04 12.29 -12.63
CA ASN A 80 17.92 11.42 -12.27
C ASN A 80 16.79 12.28 -11.69
N ILE A 81 15.58 12.09 -12.22
CA ILE A 81 14.36 12.64 -11.67
C ILE A 81 13.40 11.50 -11.33
N GLU A 82 12.79 11.56 -10.16
CA GLU A 82 11.86 10.53 -9.68
C GLU A 82 10.71 11.15 -8.89
N THR A 83 9.62 10.39 -8.77
CA THR A 83 8.51 10.76 -7.89
C THR A 83 8.92 10.67 -6.42
N ASP A 84 8.58 11.67 -5.63
CA ASP A 84 8.81 11.63 -4.19
C ASP A 84 7.79 10.70 -3.52
N MET A 85 8.23 9.49 -3.16
CA MET A 85 7.36 8.47 -2.56
C MET A 85 7.11 8.67 -1.07
N ARG A 86 7.57 9.77 -0.46
CA ARG A 86 7.31 10.08 0.95
C ARG A 86 5.87 10.57 1.09
N ALA A 87 5.20 10.15 2.17
CA ALA A 87 3.76 10.37 2.33
C ALA A 87 3.32 11.84 2.16
N MET A 88 4.05 12.78 2.75
CA MET A 88 3.72 14.21 2.67
C MET A 88 3.82 14.83 1.27
N TYR A 89 4.45 14.14 0.31
CA TYR A 89 4.62 14.58 -1.08
C TYR A 89 3.88 13.69 -2.07
N ASN A 90 3.06 12.74 -1.59
CA ASN A 90 2.44 11.75 -2.45
C ASN A 90 0.98 11.52 -2.05
N PRO A 91 0.02 12.23 -2.67
CA PRO A 91 -1.40 12.10 -2.38
C PRO A 91 -1.92 10.66 -2.49
N THR A 92 -1.46 9.87 -3.46
CA THR A 92 -1.83 8.45 -3.60
C THR A 92 -1.39 7.64 -2.39
N ARG A 93 -0.15 7.82 -1.92
CA ARG A 93 0.33 7.20 -0.68
C ARG A 93 -0.46 7.66 0.54
N MET A 94 -0.81 8.94 0.64
CA MET A 94 -1.65 9.45 1.75
C MET A 94 -3.02 8.78 1.77
N LYS A 95 -3.67 8.61 0.61
CA LYS A 95 -4.94 7.89 0.49
C LYS A 95 -4.79 6.43 0.98
N ASN A 96 -3.71 5.75 0.63
CA ASN A 96 -3.46 4.38 1.09
C ASN A 96 -3.23 4.31 2.62
N ILE A 97 -2.49 5.26 3.19
CA ILE A 97 -2.30 5.39 4.64
C ILE A 97 -3.65 5.65 5.34
N ALA A 98 -4.53 6.47 4.75
CA ALA A 98 -5.85 6.71 5.30
C ALA A 98 -6.67 5.41 5.34
N LYS A 99 -6.65 4.60 4.29
CA LYS A 99 -7.32 3.28 4.28
C LYS A 99 -6.75 2.32 5.34
N ALA A 100 -5.42 2.22 5.45
CA ALA A 100 -4.77 1.43 6.51
C ALA A 100 -5.17 1.93 7.91
N THR A 101 -5.36 3.24 8.08
CA THR A 101 -5.85 3.85 9.32
C THR A 101 -7.30 3.44 9.61
N HIS A 102 -8.19 3.45 8.62
CA HIS A 102 -9.57 2.96 8.81
C HIS A 102 -9.58 1.47 9.17
N ASN A 103 -8.73 0.65 8.53
CA ASN A 103 -8.55 -0.75 8.89
C ASN A 103 -8.11 -0.93 10.36
N LEU A 104 -7.15 -0.11 10.81
CA LEU A 104 -6.71 -0.08 12.21
C LEU A 104 -7.87 0.26 13.15
N LEU A 105 -8.64 1.31 12.85
CA LEU A 105 -9.77 1.75 13.68
C LEU A 105 -10.84 0.65 13.79
N ASN A 106 -11.14 -0.06 12.70
CA ASN A 106 -12.07 -1.19 12.72
C ASN A 106 -11.56 -2.32 13.63
N LYS A 107 -10.27 -2.67 13.52
CA LYS A 107 -9.63 -3.69 14.37
C LYS A 107 -9.60 -3.28 15.84
N ILE A 108 -9.35 -2.01 16.16
CA ILE A 108 -9.39 -1.47 17.54
C ILE A 108 -10.83 -1.51 18.09
N SER A 109 -11.81 -1.17 17.26
CA SER A 109 -13.22 -1.13 17.65
C SER A 109 -13.79 -2.52 17.93
N SER A 110 -13.19 -3.57 17.37
CA SER A 110 -13.52 -4.95 17.69
C SER A 110 -12.98 -5.35 19.06
N ARG A 111 -13.86 -5.41 20.06
CA ARG A 111 -13.51 -5.68 21.46
C ARG A 111 -13.82 -7.11 21.87
N CYS A 112 -13.00 -7.65 22.77
CA CYS A 112 -13.25 -8.97 23.32
C CYS A 112 -14.53 -8.94 24.18
N PRO A 113 -15.50 -9.83 23.97
CA PRO A 113 -16.74 -9.85 24.75
C PRO A 113 -16.52 -10.22 26.22
N LYS A 114 -15.39 -10.89 26.55
CA LYS A 114 -15.08 -11.33 27.92
C LYS A 114 -14.29 -10.29 28.74
N CYS A 115 -13.31 -9.61 28.14
CA CYS A 115 -12.42 -8.70 28.87
C CYS A 115 -12.36 -7.28 28.31
N ASN A 116 -13.17 -6.98 27.29
CA ASN A 116 -13.33 -5.68 26.64
C ASN A 116 -12.06 -5.07 26.03
N ILE A 117 -10.97 -5.83 25.93
CA ILE A 117 -9.74 -5.36 25.28
C ILE A 117 -9.97 -5.20 23.77
N PRO A 118 -9.47 -4.13 23.13
CA PRO A 118 -9.53 -3.99 21.68
C PRO A 118 -8.68 -5.04 20.96
N GLY A 119 -8.96 -5.26 19.67
CA GLY A 119 -8.23 -6.20 18.82
C GLY A 119 -8.73 -7.64 18.88
N PHE A 120 -10.00 -7.86 19.23
CA PHE A 120 -10.63 -9.19 19.11
C PHE A 120 -10.91 -9.47 17.63
N LYS A 121 -10.09 -10.30 17.02
CA LYS A 121 -10.10 -10.50 15.57
C LYS A 121 -9.95 -11.98 15.23
N ILE A 122 -10.22 -12.29 13.96
CA ILE A 122 -9.99 -13.59 13.39
C ILE A 122 -8.49 -13.93 13.51
N THR A 123 -8.20 -15.10 14.06
CA THR A 123 -6.86 -15.69 14.12
C THR A 123 -6.73 -16.91 13.24
N GLU A 124 -7.85 -17.55 12.91
CA GLU A 124 -7.88 -18.75 12.09
C GLU A 124 -9.18 -18.81 11.28
N ILE A 125 -9.06 -19.34 10.05
CA ILE A 125 -10.20 -19.66 9.19
C ILE A 125 -10.16 -21.16 8.93
N ILE A 126 -11.23 -21.85 9.33
CA ILE A 126 -11.46 -23.25 8.99
C ILE A 126 -12.18 -23.27 7.64
N GLN A 127 -11.56 -23.90 6.66
CA GLN A 127 -12.14 -24.12 5.33
C GLN A 127 -13.13 -25.29 5.36
N GLY A 128 -13.89 -25.45 4.27
CA GLY A 128 -14.79 -26.59 4.10
C GLY A 128 -16.23 -26.20 3.87
N LEU A 129 -16.52 -24.98 3.41
CA LEU A 129 -17.88 -24.59 3.05
C LEU A 129 -18.44 -25.58 2.01
N PRO A 130 -19.60 -26.21 2.25
CA PRO A 130 -20.11 -27.25 1.36
C PRO A 130 -20.52 -26.68 0.00
N CYS A 131 -20.19 -27.37 -1.08
CA CYS A 131 -20.67 -27.02 -2.42
C CYS A 131 -22.19 -27.19 -2.50
N ASP A 132 -22.92 -26.20 -3.03
CA ASP A 132 -24.39 -26.26 -3.14
C ASP A 132 -24.87 -27.40 -4.05
N PHE A 133 -24.03 -27.87 -4.97
CA PHE A 133 -24.36 -28.97 -5.88
C PHE A 133 -23.90 -30.34 -5.37
N CYS A 134 -22.60 -30.55 -5.20
CA CYS A 134 -22.05 -31.87 -4.87
C CYS A 134 -21.86 -32.10 -3.36
N GLN A 135 -22.07 -31.08 -2.52
CA GLN A 135 -21.92 -31.11 -1.05
C GLN A 135 -20.51 -31.42 -0.53
N PHE A 136 -19.52 -31.62 -1.40
CA PHE A 136 -18.13 -31.75 -0.99
C PHE A 136 -17.59 -30.43 -0.41
N PRO A 137 -16.70 -30.49 0.60
CA PRO A 137 -16.08 -29.31 1.19
C PRO A 137 -15.21 -28.58 0.17
N THR A 138 -15.30 -27.25 0.16
CA THR A 138 -14.47 -26.38 -0.68
C THR A 138 -13.36 -25.70 0.13
N THR A 139 -12.44 -25.00 -0.56
CA THR A 139 -11.42 -24.16 0.08
C THR A 139 -11.99 -22.86 0.67
N LEU A 140 -13.30 -22.61 0.50
CA LEU A 140 -13.93 -21.40 1.04
C LEU A 140 -14.12 -21.49 2.57
N PRO A 141 -14.12 -20.33 3.26
CA PRO A 141 -14.28 -20.25 4.71
C PRO A 141 -15.62 -20.82 5.19
N LEU A 142 -15.57 -21.83 6.07
CA LEU A 142 -16.74 -22.34 6.79
C LEU A 142 -16.87 -21.66 8.16
N THR A 143 -15.78 -21.61 8.91
CA THR A 143 -15.76 -21.06 10.28
C THR A 143 -14.62 -20.06 10.42
N ALA A 144 -14.88 -18.93 11.08
CA ALA A 144 -13.83 -18.05 11.56
C ALA A 144 -13.68 -18.18 13.09
N ILE A 145 -12.45 -18.37 13.55
CA ILE A 145 -12.12 -18.35 14.98
C ILE A 145 -11.60 -16.96 15.32
N TYR A 146 -12.31 -16.29 16.23
CA TYR A 146 -11.89 -15.04 16.84
C TYR A 146 -11.20 -15.35 18.16
N GLN A 147 -10.06 -14.70 18.42
CA GLN A 147 -9.32 -14.91 19.66
C GLN A 147 -8.88 -13.59 20.30
N CYS A 148 -8.97 -13.55 21.62
CA CYS A 148 -8.48 -12.45 22.43
C CYS A 148 -7.04 -12.71 22.89
N LYS A 149 -6.09 -11.86 22.45
CA LYS A 149 -4.67 -11.95 22.85
C LYS A 149 -4.39 -11.75 24.35
N LYS A 150 -5.30 -11.12 25.12
CA LYS A 150 -5.13 -10.91 26.57
C LYS A 150 -5.63 -12.08 27.41
N CYS A 151 -6.91 -12.45 27.28
CA CYS A 151 -7.55 -13.45 28.15
C CYS A 151 -7.70 -14.84 27.53
N GLY A 152 -7.26 -15.04 26.28
CA GLY A 152 -7.37 -16.32 25.57
C GLY A 152 -8.79 -16.74 25.20
N PHE A 153 -9.80 -15.89 25.40
CA PHE A 153 -11.17 -16.19 24.98
C PHE A 153 -11.24 -16.38 23.47
N ASN A 154 -11.85 -17.48 23.05
CA ASN A 154 -12.09 -17.84 21.66
C ASN A 154 -13.60 -17.85 21.38
N GLN A 155 -13.97 -17.43 20.17
CA GLN A 155 -15.34 -17.51 19.67
C GLN A 155 -15.31 -17.98 18.22
N GLU A 156 -16.10 -19.00 17.93
CA GLU A 156 -16.33 -19.46 16.57
C GLU A 156 -17.51 -18.71 15.95
N LYS A 157 -17.37 -18.36 14.68
CA LYS A 157 -18.44 -17.83 13.84
C LYS A 157 -18.54 -18.67 12.59
N LEU A 158 -19.61 -19.47 12.49
CA LEU A 158 -20.00 -20.14 11.26
C LEU A 158 -20.40 -19.13 10.20
N PHE A 159 -20.10 -19.45 8.95
CA PHE A 159 -20.42 -18.65 7.77
C PHE A 159 -19.94 -17.19 7.92
N PRO A 160 -18.63 -16.95 8.11
CA PRO A 160 -18.11 -15.62 8.39
C PRO A 160 -18.42 -14.62 7.27
N ASN A 161 -18.62 -15.11 6.03
CA ASN A 161 -18.98 -14.36 4.85
C ASN A 161 -20.50 -14.28 4.60
N GLY A 162 -21.33 -14.86 5.47
CA GLY A 162 -22.80 -14.84 5.36
C GLY A 162 -23.38 -15.78 4.30
N ILE A 163 -22.58 -16.71 3.77
CA ILE A 163 -23.03 -17.75 2.83
C ILE A 163 -22.87 -19.13 3.46
N GLU A 164 -23.86 -20.00 3.24
CA GLU A 164 -23.87 -21.35 3.81
C GLU A 164 -23.35 -22.41 2.83
N PHE A 165 -23.42 -22.11 1.53
CA PHE A 165 -22.96 -22.98 0.46
C PHE A 165 -22.04 -22.25 -0.51
N ALA A 166 -21.05 -22.98 -1.02
CA ALA A 166 -20.14 -22.54 -2.05
C ALA A 166 -20.78 -22.70 -3.44
N ASN A 167 -20.58 -21.70 -4.30
CA ASN A 167 -20.96 -21.80 -5.71
C ASN A 167 -20.15 -22.93 -6.39
N PRO A 168 -20.78 -23.82 -7.17
CA PRO A 168 -20.07 -24.88 -7.90
C PRO A 168 -18.91 -24.40 -8.76
N ALA A 169 -18.95 -23.16 -9.27
CA ALA A 169 -17.84 -22.54 -10.02
C ALA A 169 -16.56 -22.34 -9.20
N GLN A 170 -16.64 -22.40 -7.86
CA GLN A 170 -15.51 -22.31 -6.94
C GLN A 170 -15.17 -23.66 -6.29
N CYS A 171 -15.86 -24.74 -6.67
CA CYS A 171 -15.64 -26.07 -6.12
C CYS A 171 -14.62 -26.83 -6.98
N MET A 172 -13.51 -27.26 -6.39
CA MET A 172 -12.47 -28.03 -7.09
C MET A 172 -12.92 -29.40 -7.61
N TYR A 173 -14.11 -29.87 -7.23
CA TYR A 173 -14.71 -31.11 -7.74
C TYR A 173 -15.71 -30.88 -8.86
N CYS A 174 -16.43 -29.76 -8.85
CA CYS A 174 -17.40 -29.40 -9.90
C CYS A 174 -16.76 -28.59 -11.03
N ASN A 175 -15.75 -27.79 -10.70
CA ASN A 175 -14.99 -26.95 -11.60
C ASN A 175 -13.48 -27.08 -11.27
N PRO A 176 -12.87 -28.25 -11.58
CA PRO A 176 -11.44 -28.49 -11.37
C PRO A 176 -10.55 -27.59 -12.24
#